data_AF-A0A522F3P2-F1
#
_entry.id   AF-A0A522F3P2-F1
#
_cell.length_a   1.000
_cell.length_b   1.000
_cell.length_c   1.000
_cell.angle_alpha   90.00
_cell.angle_beta   90.00
_cell.angle_gamma   90.00
#
_symmetry.space_group_name_H-M   'P 1'
#
loop_
_entity.id
_entity.type
_entity.pdbx_description
1 polymer ?
#
loop_
_entity_poly.entity_id
_entity_poly.type
_entity_poly.pdbx_seq_one_letter_code
_entity_poly.pdbx_strand_id
1 'polypeptide(L)' 'AGGAMRAVLESAGITDVLAKSQGSSNPHNVVKATMDALLKMRDPITVAQNRGISLKKVFEG' A
#
# COMPACT_ATOMS: atom_id res chain seq x y z
N ALA A 1 -6.08 -6.19 -10.20
CA ALA A 1 -6.52 -4.82 -9.90
C ALA A 1 -7.45 -4.30 -10.99
N GLY A 2 -8.41 -3.43 -10.68
CA GLY A 2 -9.19 -2.73 -11.71
C GLY A 2 -8.31 -1.82 -12.57
N GLY A 3 -8.71 -1.49 -13.80
CA GLY A 3 -7.83 -0.81 -14.79
C GLY A 3 -7.12 0.45 -14.28
N ALA A 4 -7.85 1.34 -13.60
CA ALA A 4 -7.30 2.57 -13.03
C ALA A 4 -6.25 2.31 -11.93
N MET A 5 -6.50 1.31 -11.08
CA MET A 5 -5.60 0.92 -9.99
C MET A 5 -4.35 0.23 -10.54
N ARG A 6 -4.51 -0.60 -11.58
CA ARG A 6 -3.40 -1.30 -12.25
C ARG A 6 -2.40 -0.33 -12.87
N ALA A 7 -2.87 0.69 -13.58
CA ALA A 7 -1.99 1.70 -14.19
C ALA A 7 -1.12 2.44 -13.13
N VAL A 8 -1.70 2.74 -11.97
CA VAL A 8 -0.96 3.37 -10.86
C VAL A 8 0.08 2.42 -10.27
N LEU A 9 -0.30 1.17 -10.00
CA LEU A 9 0.60 0.16 -9.42
C LEU A 9 1.77 -0.18 -10.36
N GLU A 10 1.50 -0.36 -11.66
CA GLU A 10 2.54 -0.62 -12.67
C GLU A 10 3.49 0.58 -12.81
N SER A 11 2.97 1.81 -12.80
CA SER A 11 3.79 3.03 -12.84
C SER A 11 4.64 3.23 -11.58
N ALA A 12 4.17 2.74 -10.43
CA ALA A 12 4.91 2.75 -9.17
C ALA A 12 5.95 1.62 -9.07
N GLY A 13 6.06 0.74 -10.08
CA GLY A 13 7.00 -0.37 -10.11
C GLY A 13 6.56 -1.60 -9.31
N ILE A 14 5.28 -1.71 -8.96
CA ILE A 14 4.73 -2.84 -8.20
C ILE A 14 4.37 -3.96 -9.18
N THR A 15 5.10 -5.06 -9.10
CA THR A 15 4.98 -6.20 -10.03
C THR A 15 4.08 -7.32 -9.50
N ASP A 16 4.05 -7.54 -8.19
CA ASP A 16 3.24 -8.57 -7.55
C ASP A 16 2.39 -7.99 -6.43
N VAL A 17 1.07 -7.92 -6.66
CA VAL A 17 0.11 -7.37 -5.71
C VAL A 17 -1.30 -7.87 -5.99
N LEU A 18 -2.00 -8.27 -4.93
CA LEU A 18 -3.43 -8.55 -4.95
C LEU A 18 -4.19 -7.30 -4.51
N ALA A 19 -4.98 -6.72 -5.42
CA ALA A 19 -5.75 -5.52 -5.12
C ALA A 19 -7.16 -5.57 -5.74
N LYS A 20 -8.16 -5.13 -4.97
CA LYS A 20 -9.57 -5.06 -5.36
C LYS A 20 -10.19 -3.78 -4.82
N SER A 21 -10.80 -2.99 -5.71
CA SER A 21 -11.68 -1.88 -5.29
C SER A 21 -13.02 -2.45 -4.85
N GLN A 22 -13.40 -2.19 -3.60
CA GLN A 22 -14.73 -2.47 -3.05
C GLN A 22 -15.39 -1.11 -2.77
N GLY A 23 -16.36 -0.72 -3.60
CA GLY A 23 -17.00 0.60 -3.53
C GLY A 23 -17.20 1.22 -4.91
N SER A 24 -17.10 2.56 -5.00
CA SER A 24 -17.27 3.29 -6.25
C SER A 24 -16.25 2.87 -7.31
N SER A 25 -16.72 2.66 -8.54
CA SER A 25 -15.90 2.34 -9.71
C SER A 25 -15.41 3.58 -10.48
N ASN A 26 -15.61 4.79 -9.94
CA ASN A 26 -15.17 6.03 -10.59
C ASN A 26 -13.61 6.07 -10.67
N PRO A 27 -13.00 6.09 -11.87
CA PRO A 27 -11.55 6.06 -12.04
C PRO A 27 -10.80 7.15 -11.27
N HIS A 28 -11.34 8.38 -11.19
CA HIS A 28 -10.70 9.48 -10.48
C HIS A 28 -10.54 9.18 -8.99
N ASN A 29 -11.57 8.61 -8.37
CA ASN A 29 -11.56 8.28 -6.95
C ASN A 29 -10.70 7.05 -6.68
N VAL A 30 -10.73 6.06 -7.57
CA VAL A 30 -9.89 4.86 -7.46
C VAL A 30 -8.41 5.21 -7.50
N VAL A 31 -7.98 6.11 -8.41
CA VAL A 31 -6.59 6.57 -8.47
C VAL A 31 -6.18 7.29 -7.17
N LYS A 32 -7.01 8.24 -6.70
CA LYS A 32 -6.73 8.96 -5.44
C LYS A 32 -6.65 8.02 -4.25
N ALA A 33 -7.57 7.06 -4.13
CA ALA A 33 -7.57 6.06 -3.07
C ALA A 33 -6.34 5.15 -3.15
N THR A 34 -5.91 4.78 -4.36
CA THR A 34 -4.70 3.96 -4.56
C THR A 34 -3.47 4.73 -4.10
N MET A 35 -3.32 6.01 -4.47
CA MET A 35 -2.20 6.85 -4.02
C MET A 35 -2.19 7.03 -2.50
N ASP A 36 -3.35 7.33 -1.90
CA ASP A 36 -3.48 7.45 -0.44
C ASP A 36 -3.11 6.15 0.29
N ALA A 37 -3.51 4.99 -0.24
CA ALA A 37 -3.12 3.70 0.30
C ALA A 37 -1.60 3.47 0.24
N LEU A 38 -0.95 3.83 -0.88
CA LEU A 38 0.49 3.72 -1.03
C LEU A 38 1.25 4.61 -0.04
N LEU A 39 0.80 5.86 0.13
CA LEU A 39 1.43 6.83 1.05
C LEU A 39 1.29 6.44 2.53
N LYS A 40 0.29 5.64 2.88
CA LYS A 40 0.04 5.18 4.25
C LYS A 40 0.82 3.92 4.62
N MET A 41 1.45 3.24 3.67
CA MET A 41 2.31 2.10 3.96
C MET A 41 3.50 2.53 4.82
N ARG A 42 3.90 1.67 5.75
CA ARG A 42 5.01 1.93 6.67
C ARG A 42 5.98 0.77 6.66
N ASP A 43 7.26 1.09 6.56
CA ASP A 43 8.31 0.08 6.63
C ASP A 43 8.45 -0.52 8.04
N PRO A 44 8.85 -1.80 8.14
CA PRO A 44 9.06 -2.47 9.43
C PRO A 44 10.13 -1.76 10.28
N ILE A 45 11.12 -1.13 9.64
CA ILE A 45 12.16 -0.33 10.31
C ILE A 45 11.55 0.90 11.00
N THR A 46 10.72 1.65 10.26
CA THR A 46 10.01 2.82 10.78
C THR A 46 9.08 2.43 11.92
N VAL A 47 8.41 1.27 11.82
CA VAL A 47 7.55 0.75 12.89
C VAL A 47 8.36 0.37 14.13
N ALA A 48 9.51 -0.30 13.96
CA ALA A 48 10.40 -0.69 15.05
C ALA A 48 10.91 0.54 15.83
N GLN A 49 11.37 1.57 15.09
CA GLN A 49 11.83 2.84 15.67
C GLN A 49 10.72 3.57 16.41
N ASN A 50 9.54 3.70 15.80
CA ASN A 50 8.40 4.38 16.42
C ASN A 50 7.92 3.67 17.70
N ARG A 51 8.08 2.35 17.79
CA ARG A 51 7.69 1.55 18.95
C ARG A 51 8.83 1.35 19.96
N GLY A 52 10.06 1.74 19.65
CA GLY A 52 11.24 1.52 20.51
C GLY A 52 11.60 0.05 20.72
N ILE A 53 11.25 -0.83 19.79
CA ILE A 53 11.52 -2.28 19.87
C ILE A 53 12.49 -2.72 18.78
N SER A 54 13.15 -3.86 18.98
CA SER A 54 14.01 -4.45 17.97
C SER A 54 13.21 -4.93 16.76
N LEU A 55 13.84 -4.91 15.57
CA LEU A 55 13.24 -5.43 14.33
C LEU A 55 12.79 -6.89 14.48
N LYS A 56 13.59 -7.72 15.17
CA LYS A 56 13.23 -9.12 15.45
C LYS A 56 11.88 -9.23 16.18
N LYS A 57 11.65 -8.39 17.20
CA LYS A 57 10.38 -8.35 17.92
C LYS A 57 9.19 -7.88 17.06
N VAL A 58 9.43 -7.09 16.01
CA VAL A 58 8.37 -6.71 15.05
C VAL A 58 7.93 -7.90 14.20
N PHE A 59 8.87 -8.78 13.84
CA PHE A 59 8.59 -9.95 13.00
C PHE A 59 8.17 -11.20 13.80
N GLU A 60 8.70 -11.38 15.01
CA GLU A 60 8.54 -12.61 15.80
C GLU A 60 7.44 -12.55 16.87
N GLY A 61 6.85 -11.38 17.12
CA GLY A 61 5.66 -11.21 17.97
C GLY A 61 5.88 -11.51 19.44
#